data_AF-A0A3B9WSU7-F1
#
_entry.id   AF-A0A3B9WSU7-F1
#
_cell.length_a   1.000
_cell.length_b   1.000
_cell.length_c   1.000
_cell.angle_alpha   90.00
_cell.angle_beta   90.00
_cell.angle_gamma   90.00
#
_symmetry.space_group_name_H-M   'P 1'
#
loop_
_entity.id
_entity.type
_entity.pdbx_description
1 polymer ?
#
loop_
_entity_poly.entity_id
_entity_poly.type
_entity_poly.pdbx_seq_one_letter_code
_entity_poly.pdbx_strand_id
1 'polypeptide(L)'
;MTGMPWLLKPPVRGMTDCCRKLFRKMKGYEMNRNVLIISPVETFMIKGLEMKLKGKEVNTLYCPPKIKELKKSCEDSDLIIVYLDEAANDYSEAFVYLKDHCIEKDKKTVVIGSEDEISILRQYLPSSCILSVFERPLEMDRLIDTVENYLSEESALSRRKSILIVDDDVSYMTTILEWLRDTYRVHMANSGMQAITWLATNNADLILLDYEMPVTDGPKVLEMLKSDPRTEDIPVIFLTGKGDKKSILRVLSLKPAGYLLKAIDKRELNEKVSEFFMKRAAAGQEDR
;
A
#
# COMPACT_ATOMS: atom_id res chain seq x y z
N MET A 1 27.35 -15.76 34.71
CA MET A 1 28.19 -14.96 33.80
C MET A 1 28.22 -15.68 32.48
N THR A 2 27.38 -15.22 31.54
CA THR A 2 27.77 -14.55 30.27
C THR A 2 27.99 -15.58 29.16
N GLY A 3 27.32 -15.58 28.01
CA GLY A 3 26.63 -14.51 27.29
C GLY A 3 26.97 -14.68 25.81
N MET A 4 25.97 -14.55 24.93
CA MET A 4 26.08 -14.70 23.46
C MET A 4 27.15 -13.80 22.83
N PRO A 5 27.74 -14.21 21.69
CA PRO A 5 27.93 -13.24 20.61
C PRO A 5 27.73 -13.85 19.20
N TRP A 6 26.61 -13.52 18.55
CA TRP A 6 26.52 -13.57 17.08
C TRP A 6 26.64 -12.13 16.56
N LEU A 7 27.86 -11.74 16.22
CA LEU A 7 28.18 -10.49 15.53
C LEU A 7 28.49 -10.81 14.07
N LEU A 8 27.62 -10.31 13.20
CA LEU A 8 27.80 -10.26 11.75
C LEU A 8 29.12 -9.56 11.41
N LYS A 9 30.00 -10.25 10.69
CA LYS A 9 31.10 -9.62 9.93
C LYS A 9 30.65 -9.42 8.46
N PRO A 10 31.03 -8.32 7.81
CA PRO A 10 30.65 -8.05 6.42
C PRO A 10 31.48 -8.90 5.45
N PRO A 11 30.97 -9.31 4.28
CA PRO A 11 31.81 -9.93 3.27
C PRO A 11 32.64 -8.88 2.53
N VAL A 12 33.89 -9.26 2.33
CA VAL A 12 34.99 -8.50 1.74
C VAL A 12 34.85 -8.42 0.22
N ARG A 13 35.38 -7.32 -0.34
CA ARG A 13 35.69 -7.02 -1.76
C ARG A 13 35.60 -8.19 -2.74
N GLY A 14 34.73 -8.04 -3.73
CA GLY A 14 34.69 -8.89 -4.93
C GLY A 14 33.35 -8.90 -5.64
N MET A 15 32.68 -7.74 -5.77
CA MET A 15 31.34 -7.69 -6.37
C MET A 15 31.47 -7.59 -7.90
N THR A 16 31.19 -8.71 -8.58
CA THR A 16 31.13 -8.78 -10.05
C THR A 16 30.07 -7.81 -10.60
N ASP A 17 30.25 -7.36 -11.84
CA ASP A 17 29.37 -6.38 -12.50
C ASP A 17 27.89 -6.84 -12.57
N CYS A 18 27.66 -8.16 -12.44
CA CYS A 18 26.34 -8.77 -12.32
C CYS A 18 25.68 -8.48 -10.95
N CYS A 19 26.41 -8.61 -9.83
CA CYS A 19 25.90 -8.22 -8.51
C CYS A 19 25.66 -6.70 -8.41
N ARG A 20 26.51 -5.89 -9.08
CA ARG A 20 26.31 -4.43 -9.15
C ARG A 20 25.08 -4.05 -10.00
N LYS A 21 24.76 -4.84 -11.03
CA LYS A 21 23.52 -4.76 -11.82
C LYS A 21 22.29 -5.28 -11.09
N LEU A 22 22.40 -6.32 -10.25
CA LEU A 22 21.33 -6.77 -9.37
C LEU A 22 21.00 -5.72 -8.29
N PHE A 23 22.03 -5.12 -7.70
CA PHE A 23 21.89 -3.99 -6.76
C PHE A 23 21.30 -2.74 -7.46
N ARG A 24 21.63 -2.52 -8.74
CA ARG A 24 21.07 -1.44 -9.57
C ARG A 24 19.66 -1.74 -10.13
N LYS A 25 19.25 -3.00 -10.30
CA LYS A 25 17.87 -3.36 -10.68
C LYS A 25 16.93 -3.38 -9.46
N MET A 26 17.45 -3.55 -8.25
CA MET A 26 16.72 -3.27 -7.01
C MET A 26 16.51 -1.77 -6.75
N LYS A 27 17.28 -0.87 -7.40
CA LYS A 27 17.04 0.58 -7.37
C LYS A 27 15.81 1.05 -8.16
N GLY A 28 15.08 0.14 -8.83
CA GLY A 28 13.78 0.46 -9.43
C GLY A 28 12.62 0.57 -8.43
N TYR A 29 12.88 0.22 -7.16
CA TYR A 29 11.99 0.39 -6.02
C TYR A 29 12.82 1.00 -4.87
N GLU A 30 13.54 2.10 -5.13
CA GLU A 30 13.87 3.03 -4.04
C GLU A 30 12.53 3.63 -3.60
N MET A 31 11.89 2.98 -2.62
CA MET A 31 10.71 3.53 -1.95
C MET A 31 11.18 4.80 -1.25
N ASN A 32 10.94 5.94 -1.90
CA ASN A 32 11.18 7.24 -1.31
C ASN A 32 10.32 7.35 -0.07
N ARG A 33 10.91 7.22 1.12
CA ARG A 33 10.23 7.38 2.41
C ARG A 33 10.01 8.88 2.61
N ASN A 34 8.88 9.40 2.17
CA ASN A 34 8.64 10.83 2.11
C ASN A 34 7.68 11.27 3.22
N VAL A 35 8.14 12.17 4.08
CA VAL A 35 7.34 12.80 5.13
C VAL A 35 7.10 14.26 4.79
N LEU A 36 5.84 14.65 4.67
CA LEU A 36 5.45 16.05 4.57
C LEU A 36 5.30 16.63 5.97
N ILE A 37 6.02 17.70 6.29
CA ILE A 37 5.90 18.42 7.55
C ILE A 37 5.14 19.71 7.29
N ILE A 38 3.88 19.74 7.73
CA ILE A 38 3.01 20.93 7.68
C ILE A 38 3.25 21.76 8.93
N SER A 39 3.77 22.97 8.75
CA SER A 39 3.99 23.92 9.85
C SER A 39 4.00 25.36 9.33
N PRO A 40 3.39 26.32 10.03
CA PRO A 40 3.38 27.73 9.59
C PRO A 40 4.77 28.36 9.50
N VAL A 41 5.70 27.89 10.34
CA VAL A 41 7.08 28.36 10.37
C VAL A 41 8.06 27.19 10.48
N GLU A 42 9.22 27.32 9.82
CA GLU A 42 10.32 26.37 9.92
C GLU A 42 11.15 26.66 11.19
N THR A 43 10.71 26.10 12.32
CA THR A 43 11.35 26.33 13.62
C THR A 43 12.61 25.47 13.81
N PHE A 44 13.40 25.77 14.85
CA PHE A 44 14.51 24.90 15.27
C PHE A 44 14.07 23.47 15.58
N MET A 45 12.85 23.26 16.10
CA MET A 45 12.31 21.92 16.36
C MET A 45 12.01 21.18 15.05
N ILE A 46 11.45 21.86 14.05
CA ILE A 46 11.23 21.29 12.72
C ILE A 46 12.57 20.88 12.10
N LYS A 47 13.57 21.76 12.12
CA LYS A 47 14.91 21.43 11.61
C LYS A 47 15.56 20.26 12.35
N GLY A 48 15.39 20.19 13.66
CA GLY A 48 15.86 19.07 14.47
C GLY A 48 15.18 17.74 14.11
N LEU A 49 13.87 17.78 13.90
CA LEU A 49 13.07 16.64 13.42
C LEU A 49 13.53 16.19 12.04
N GLU A 50 13.67 17.12 11.09
CA GLU A 50 14.16 16.83 9.74
C GLU A 50 15.55 16.21 9.76
N MET A 51 16.46 16.73 10.58
CA MET A 51 17.82 16.20 10.70
C MET A 51 17.82 14.76 11.24
N LYS A 52 16.98 14.46 12.25
CA LYS A 52 16.87 13.09 12.79
C LYS A 52 16.21 12.13 11.79
N LEU A 53 15.15 12.56 11.11
CA LEU A 53 14.48 11.75 10.07
C LEU A 53 15.41 11.49 8.88
N LYS A 54 16.18 12.49 8.45
CA LYS A 54 17.19 12.34 7.39
C LYS A 54 18.28 11.34 7.79
N GLY A 55 18.67 11.32 9.06
CA GLY A 55 19.58 10.30 9.62
C GLY A 55 19.04 8.87 9.55
N LYS A 56 17.72 8.69 9.36
CA LYS A 56 17.01 7.42 9.17
C LYS A 56 16.64 7.14 7.71
N GLU A 57 17.27 7.84 6.77
CA GLU A 57 16.99 7.74 5.33
C GLU A 57 15.53 8.08 4.96
N VAL A 58 14.89 8.95 5.77
CA VAL A 58 13.57 9.50 5.48
C VAL A 58 13.74 10.89 4.88
N ASN A 59 13.16 11.09 3.68
CA ASN A 59 13.12 12.40 3.05
C ASN A 59 12.01 13.24 3.70
N THR A 60 12.31 14.49 3.99
CA THR A 60 11.34 15.43 4.54
C THR A 60 11.09 16.57 3.55
N LEU A 61 9.84 17.02 3.49
CA LEU A 61 9.45 18.23 2.80
C LEU A 61 8.69 19.12 3.76
N TYR A 62 9.19 20.32 3.99
CA TYR A 62 8.48 21.35 4.74
C TYR A 62 7.42 22.03 3.85
N CYS A 63 6.24 22.28 4.41
CA CYS A 63 5.15 22.98 3.73
C CYS A 63 4.34 23.85 4.70
N PRO A 64 4.09 25.13 4.40
CA PRO A 64 3.16 25.93 5.20
C PRO A 64 1.70 25.47 5.00
N PRO A 65 0.79 25.70 5.97
CA PRO A 65 -0.62 25.31 5.90
C PRO A 65 -1.41 26.23 4.95
N LYS A 66 -1.04 26.25 3.67
CA LYS A 66 -1.67 27.03 2.61
C LYS A 66 -2.09 26.10 1.48
N ILE A 67 -3.35 26.18 1.04
CA ILE A 67 -3.91 25.28 0.00
C ILE A 67 -3.01 25.19 -1.23
N LYS A 68 -2.48 26.32 -1.71
CA LYS A 68 -1.63 26.36 -2.92
C LYS A 68 -0.35 25.53 -2.79
N GLU A 69 0.22 25.46 -1.59
CA GLU A 69 1.43 24.68 -1.33
C GLU A 69 1.08 23.22 -1.02
N LEU A 70 0.02 22.97 -0.25
CA LEU A 70 -0.45 21.62 0.05
C LEU A 70 -0.79 20.83 -1.22
N LYS A 71 -1.44 21.46 -2.20
CA LYS A 71 -1.75 20.83 -3.50
C LYS A 71 -0.51 20.35 -4.27
N LYS A 72 0.65 20.97 -4.06
CA LYS A 72 1.89 20.56 -4.74
C LYS A 72 2.64 19.48 -3.98
N SER A 73 2.50 19.47 -2.66
CA SER A 73 3.41 18.74 -1.77
C SER A 73 2.78 17.50 -1.11
N CYS A 74 1.45 17.41 -1.03
CA CYS A 74 0.77 16.28 -0.38
C CYS A 74 0.78 14.99 -1.20
N GLU A 75 0.92 15.07 -2.52
CA GLU A 75 0.74 13.93 -3.43
C GLU A 75 1.82 12.87 -3.26
N ASP A 76 3.07 13.29 -3.09
CA ASP A 76 4.24 12.40 -3.03
C ASP A 76 4.64 11.97 -1.61
N SER A 77 3.81 12.27 -0.61
CA SER A 77 4.10 11.97 0.80
C SER A 77 3.50 10.64 1.26
N ASP A 78 4.25 9.86 2.03
CA ASP A 78 3.80 8.60 2.64
C ASP A 78 3.12 8.85 3.99
N LEU A 79 3.62 9.83 4.74
CA LEU A 79 3.11 10.25 6.03
C LEU A 79 3.14 11.78 6.13
N ILE A 80 2.15 12.34 6.82
CA ILE A 80 2.06 13.78 7.05
C ILE A 80 2.27 14.06 8.55
N ILE A 81 3.15 14.99 8.88
CA ILE A 81 3.30 15.53 10.24
C ILE A 81 2.67 16.92 10.26
N VAL A 82 1.67 17.13 11.10
CA VAL A 82 1.02 18.44 11.29
C VAL A 82 1.53 19.03 12.60
N TYR A 83 2.36 20.06 12.50
CA TYR A 83 2.84 20.82 13.64
C TYR A 83 2.01 22.10 13.79
N LEU A 84 1.22 22.14 14.85
CA LEU A 84 0.28 23.20 15.16
C LEU A 84 0.93 24.31 16.00
N ASP A 85 0.35 25.49 15.91
CA ASP A 85 0.66 26.64 16.75
C ASP A 85 -0.64 27.34 17.20
N GLU A 86 -0.50 28.44 17.94
CA GLU A 86 -1.63 29.18 18.53
C GLU A 86 -2.61 29.72 17.46
N ALA A 87 -2.17 29.83 16.20
CA ALA A 87 -2.98 30.26 15.07
C ALA A 87 -3.70 29.08 14.37
N ALA A 88 -3.80 27.91 15.00
CA ALA A 88 -4.49 26.73 14.44
C ALA A 88 -5.91 27.02 13.91
N ASN A 89 -6.65 27.95 14.51
CA ASN A 89 -7.98 28.36 14.03
C ASN A 89 -7.97 28.99 12.62
N ASP A 90 -6.86 29.60 12.23
CA ASP A 90 -6.71 30.26 10.93
C ASP A 90 -6.44 29.25 9.79
N TYR A 91 -6.16 27.98 10.12
CA TYR A 91 -5.81 26.94 9.15
C TYR A 91 -6.98 26.04 8.74
N SER A 92 -8.22 26.42 9.05
CA SER A 92 -9.43 25.64 8.73
C SER A 92 -9.49 25.16 7.28
N GLU A 93 -9.20 26.04 6.33
CA GLU A 93 -9.11 25.71 4.89
C GLU A 93 -8.07 24.62 4.58
N ALA A 94 -6.90 24.69 5.22
CA ALA A 94 -5.85 23.69 5.08
C ALA A 94 -6.24 22.34 5.69
N PHE A 95 -6.95 22.35 6.83
CA PHE A 95 -7.44 21.14 7.48
C PHE A 95 -8.55 20.44 6.69
N VAL A 96 -9.46 21.21 6.06
CA VAL A 96 -10.47 20.64 5.16
C VAL A 96 -9.79 19.94 3.98
N TYR A 97 -8.82 20.58 3.35
CA TYR A 97 -8.04 19.98 2.26
C TYR A 97 -7.30 18.71 2.72
N LEU A 98 -6.62 18.78 3.86
CA LEU A 98 -5.88 17.66 4.43
C LEU A 98 -6.80 16.47 4.72
N LYS A 99 -7.98 16.72 5.29
CA LYS A 99 -8.99 15.69 5.56
C LYS A 99 -9.40 14.96 4.28
N ASP A 100 -9.76 15.70 3.24
CA ASP A 100 -10.20 15.09 1.97
C ASP A 100 -9.06 14.25 1.36
N HIS A 101 -7.84 14.79 1.32
CA HIS A 101 -6.66 14.07 0.82
C HIS A 101 -6.35 12.80 1.62
N CYS A 102 -6.42 12.88 2.95
CA CYS A 102 -6.19 11.74 3.83
C CYS A 102 -7.22 10.63 3.65
N ILE A 103 -8.49 10.96 3.43
CA ILE A 103 -9.55 9.98 3.21
C ILE A 103 -9.41 9.35 1.81
N GLU A 104 -9.22 10.16 0.78
CA GLU A 104 -9.14 9.69 -0.61
C GLU A 104 -7.91 8.81 -0.86
N LYS A 105 -6.78 9.12 -0.21
CA LYS A 105 -5.50 8.42 -0.42
C LYS A 105 -5.12 7.47 0.72
N ASP A 106 -6.01 7.29 1.70
CA ASP A 106 -5.76 6.57 2.96
C ASP A 106 -4.43 6.97 3.63
N LYS A 107 -4.13 8.27 3.65
CA LYS A 107 -2.90 8.81 4.25
C LYS A 107 -3.10 9.05 5.73
N LYS A 108 -2.09 8.68 6.52
CA LYS A 108 -2.09 8.93 7.96
C LYS A 108 -1.33 10.21 8.32
N THR A 109 -1.69 10.75 9.48
CA THR A 109 -1.11 11.99 10.02
C THR A 109 -0.60 11.79 11.43
N VAL A 110 0.58 12.32 11.74
CA VAL A 110 1.05 12.56 13.11
C VAL A 110 0.78 14.01 13.47
N VAL A 111 0.16 14.26 14.62
CA VAL A 111 -0.22 15.62 15.04
C VAL A 111 0.64 16.05 16.21
N ILE A 112 1.17 17.27 16.16
CA ILE A 112 1.98 17.88 17.20
C ILE A 112 1.35 19.20 17.60
N GLY A 113 1.05 19.42 18.89
CA GLY A 113 0.43 20.66 19.37
C GLY A 113 0.13 20.64 20.87
N SER A 114 -0.54 21.68 21.37
CA SER A 114 -1.20 21.66 22.68
C SER A 114 -2.57 20.99 22.59
N GLU A 115 -3.17 20.63 23.73
CA GLU A 115 -4.50 20.01 23.77
C GLU A 115 -5.58 20.85 23.05
N ASP A 116 -5.55 22.18 23.22
CA ASP A 116 -6.48 23.11 22.56
C ASP A 116 -6.28 23.11 21.03
N GLU A 117 -5.03 23.18 20.57
CA GLU A 117 -4.68 23.16 19.14
C GLU A 117 -5.10 21.83 18.49
N ILE A 118 -4.79 20.71 19.15
CA ILE A 118 -5.16 19.36 18.70
C ILE A 118 -6.69 19.23 18.63
N SER A 119 -7.40 19.80 19.61
CA SER A 119 -8.86 19.79 19.64
C SER A 119 -9.45 20.54 18.45
N ILE A 120 -8.85 21.65 18.02
CA ILE A 120 -9.24 22.37 16.79
C ILE A 120 -9.09 21.47 15.56
N LEU A 121 -7.91 20.83 15.37
CA LEU A 121 -7.68 19.94 14.23
C LEU A 121 -8.69 18.77 14.21
N ARG A 122 -9.00 18.19 15.37
CA ARG A 122 -9.94 17.06 15.50
C ARG A 122 -11.37 17.39 15.08
N GLN A 123 -11.76 18.66 15.02
CA GLN A 123 -13.06 19.06 14.45
C GLN A 123 -13.13 18.80 12.93
N TYR A 124 -11.97 18.73 12.27
CA TYR A 124 -11.87 18.54 10.82
C TYR A 124 -11.38 17.13 10.49
N LEU A 125 -10.33 16.65 11.15
CA LEU A 125 -9.64 15.42 10.78
C LEU A 125 -10.15 14.22 11.61
N PRO A 126 -10.72 13.18 10.97
CA PRO A 126 -11.26 12.03 11.70
C PRO A 126 -10.14 11.19 12.30
N SER A 127 -10.46 10.47 13.38
CA SER A 127 -9.51 9.58 14.08
C SER A 127 -8.90 8.50 13.16
N SER A 128 -9.59 8.10 12.09
CA SER A 128 -9.08 7.14 11.09
C SER A 128 -7.88 7.66 10.29
N CYS A 129 -7.70 8.98 10.22
CA CYS A 129 -6.57 9.63 9.56
C CYS A 129 -5.44 9.94 10.55
N ILE A 130 -5.69 9.94 11.86
CA ILE A 130 -4.68 10.28 12.88
C ILE A 130 -3.97 9.00 13.33
N LEU A 131 -2.69 8.88 12.98
CA LEU A 131 -1.81 7.81 13.46
C LEU A 131 -1.50 7.97 14.95
N SER A 132 -1.07 9.16 15.34
CA SER A 132 -0.63 9.47 16.71
C SER A 132 -0.62 10.98 16.95
N VAL A 133 -0.61 11.35 18.23
CA VAL A 133 -0.60 12.73 18.69
C VAL A 133 0.52 12.91 19.72
N PHE A 134 1.24 14.02 19.63
CA PHE A 134 2.32 14.38 20.52
C PHE A 134 2.12 15.79 21.08
N GLU A 135 2.08 15.89 22.40
CA GLU A 135 2.07 17.18 23.08
C GLU A 135 3.48 17.73 23.25
N ARG A 136 3.59 19.05 23.39
CA ARG A 136 4.86 19.74 23.68
C ARG A 136 5.07 19.78 25.21
N PRO A 137 6.30 19.55 25.72
CA PRO A 137 7.56 19.35 25.00
C PRO A 137 7.67 17.96 24.35
N LEU A 138 8.23 17.91 23.14
CA LEU A 138 8.30 16.70 22.32
C LEU A 138 9.32 15.68 22.82
N GLU A 139 8.85 14.46 23.04
CA GLU A 139 9.70 13.27 23.15
C GLU A 139 10.15 12.82 21.76
N MET A 140 11.25 13.41 21.29
CA MET A 140 11.70 13.26 19.91
C MET A 140 11.98 11.80 19.51
N ASP A 141 12.54 10.98 20.39
CA ASP A 141 12.87 9.59 20.03
C ASP A 141 11.60 8.76 19.81
N ARG A 142 10.57 8.96 20.65
CA ARG A 142 9.25 8.33 20.47
C ARG A 142 8.55 8.77 19.17
N LEU A 143 8.67 10.05 18.82
CA LEU A 143 8.15 10.58 17.56
C LEU A 143 8.83 9.91 16.36
N ILE A 144 10.17 9.86 16.37
CA ILE A 144 10.95 9.24 15.30
C ILE A 144 10.64 7.76 15.17
N ASP A 145 10.57 7.02 16.28
CA ASP A 145 10.23 5.59 16.28
C ASP A 145 8.82 5.35 15.71
N THR A 146 7.86 6.21 16.04
CA THR A 146 6.49 6.12 15.51
C THR A 146 6.45 6.31 14.00
N VAL A 147 7.17 7.32 13.50
CA VAL A 147 7.29 7.59 12.06
C VAL A 147 8.02 6.44 11.36
N GLU A 148 9.13 5.96 11.91
CA GLU A 148 9.93 4.87 11.33
C GLU A 148 9.16 3.56 11.26
N ASN A 149 8.43 3.20 12.32
CA ASN A 149 7.61 1.99 12.35
C ASN A 149 6.50 2.06 11.29
N TYR A 150 5.75 3.15 11.24
CA TYR A 150 4.69 3.33 10.24
C TYR A 150 5.24 3.26 8.81
N LEU A 151 6.30 4.00 8.50
CA LEU A 151 6.92 3.97 7.16
C LEU A 151 7.50 2.60 6.84
N SER A 152 7.98 1.84 7.82
CA SER A 152 8.47 0.47 7.62
C SER A 152 7.33 -0.47 7.27
N GLU A 153 6.21 -0.37 7.99
CA GLU A 153 4.99 -1.15 7.73
C GLU A 153 4.39 -0.82 6.36
N GLU A 154 4.23 0.47 6.03
CA GLU A 154 3.78 0.93 4.71
C GLU A 154 4.71 0.46 3.58
N SER A 155 6.04 0.54 3.78
CA SER A 155 7.00 0.02 2.80
C SER A 155 6.92 -1.50 2.66
N ALA A 156 6.59 -2.22 3.73
CA ALA A 156 6.39 -3.66 3.69
C ALA A 156 5.10 -3.99 2.94
N LEU A 157 4.01 -3.27 3.19
CA LEU A 157 2.71 -3.43 2.53
C LEU A 157 2.76 -3.07 1.05
N SER A 158 3.40 -1.97 0.68
CA SER A 158 3.56 -1.54 -0.73
C SER A 158 4.48 -2.46 -1.54
N ARG A 159 5.39 -3.19 -0.88
CA ARG A 159 6.17 -4.28 -1.52
C ARG A 159 5.35 -5.55 -1.75
N ARG A 160 4.21 -5.71 -1.06
CA ARG A 160 3.34 -6.87 -1.26
C ARG A 160 2.63 -6.74 -2.60
N LYS A 161 2.45 -7.89 -3.24
CA LYS A 161 1.66 -7.97 -4.47
C LYS A 161 0.20 -7.64 -4.17
N SER A 162 -0.42 -6.86 -5.05
CA SER A 162 -1.81 -6.44 -4.94
C SER A 162 -2.72 -7.47 -5.61
N ILE A 163 -3.70 -7.99 -4.88
CA ILE A 163 -4.67 -8.98 -5.36
C ILE A 163 -6.07 -8.36 -5.28
N LEU A 164 -6.80 -8.41 -6.39
CA LEU A 164 -8.22 -8.02 -6.42
C LEU A 164 -9.08 -9.29 -6.45
N ILE A 165 -9.97 -9.45 -5.47
CA ILE A 165 -10.96 -10.53 -5.41
C ILE A 165 -12.28 -10.00 -5.97
N VAL A 166 -12.88 -10.74 -6.90
CA VAL A 166 -14.14 -10.37 -7.55
C VAL A 166 -15.11 -11.55 -7.44
N ASP A 167 -16.13 -11.40 -6.61
CA ASP A 167 -17.13 -12.45 -6.33
C ASP A 167 -18.40 -11.79 -5.77
N ASP A 168 -19.60 -12.27 -6.08
CA ASP A 168 -20.83 -11.72 -5.51
C ASP A 168 -21.09 -12.17 -4.07
N ASP A 169 -20.42 -13.23 -3.60
CA ASP A 169 -20.47 -13.70 -2.21
C ASP A 169 -19.46 -12.95 -1.32
N VAL A 170 -19.97 -11.95 -0.61
CA VAL A 170 -19.19 -11.15 0.35
C VAL A 170 -18.59 -12.00 1.48
N SER A 171 -19.25 -13.07 1.90
CA SER A 171 -18.76 -13.95 2.97
C SER A 171 -17.53 -14.72 2.51
N TYR A 172 -17.58 -15.22 1.27
CA TYR A 172 -16.45 -15.88 0.63
C TYR A 172 -15.28 -14.93 0.42
N MET A 173 -15.50 -13.73 -0.14
CA MET A 173 -14.43 -12.74 -0.31
C MET A 173 -13.78 -12.35 1.02
N THR A 174 -14.57 -12.15 2.08
CA THR A 174 -14.05 -11.84 3.42
C THR A 174 -13.16 -12.98 3.94
N THR A 175 -13.54 -14.23 3.70
CA THR A 175 -12.73 -15.39 4.07
C THR A 175 -11.37 -15.38 3.34
N ILE A 176 -11.38 -15.16 2.02
CA ILE A 176 -10.16 -15.10 1.21
C ILE A 176 -9.27 -13.91 1.58
N LEU A 177 -9.87 -12.76 1.88
CA LEU A 177 -9.19 -11.58 2.41
C LEU A 177 -8.38 -11.93 3.67
N GLU A 178 -9.04 -12.54 4.66
CA GLU A 178 -8.38 -12.95 5.91
C GLU A 178 -7.27 -13.98 5.69
N TRP A 179 -7.36 -14.78 4.64
CA TRP A 179 -6.35 -15.78 4.32
C TRP A 179 -5.10 -15.19 3.66
N LEU A 180 -5.24 -14.06 2.96
CA LEU A 180 -4.18 -13.49 2.11
C LEU A 180 -3.61 -12.16 2.64
N ARG A 181 -4.33 -11.41 3.50
CA ARG A 181 -3.95 -10.06 3.96
C ARG A 181 -2.60 -9.97 4.67
N ASP A 182 -2.14 -11.07 5.29
CA ASP A 182 -0.86 -11.12 5.99
C ASP A 182 0.35 -11.08 5.03
N THR A 183 0.14 -11.46 3.77
CA THR A 183 1.22 -11.58 2.75
C THR A 183 0.98 -10.67 1.53
N TYR A 184 -0.27 -10.34 1.22
CA TYR A 184 -0.67 -9.60 0.03
C TYR A 184 -1.47 -8.36 0.38
N ARG A 185 -1.49 -7.36 -0.52
CA ARG A 185 -2.44 -6.24 -0.44
C ARG A 185 -3.73 -6.68 -1.13
N VAL A 186 -4.80 -6.89 -0.39
CA VAL A 186 -6.00 -7.53 -0.93
C VAL A 186 -7.15 -6.53 -0.99
N HIS A 187 -7.82 -6.47 -2.14
CA HIS A 187 -8.99 -5.63 -2.40
C HIS A 187 -10.16 -6.52 -2.79
N MET A 188 -11.39 -6.07 -2.51
CA MET A 188 -12.61 -6.81 -2.82
C MET A 188 -13.51 -5.98 -3.74
N ALA A 189 -14.14 -6.64 -4.70
CA ALA A 189 -15.19 -6.08 -5.53
C ALA A 189 -16.34 -7.09 -5.65
N ASN A 190 -17.51 -6.74 -5.12
CA ASN A 190 -18.70 -7.60 -5.15
C ASN A 190 -19.44 -7.63 -6.50
N SER A 191 -18.79 -7.20 -7.59
CA SER A 191 -19.29 -7.34 -8.95
C SER A 191 -18.18 -7.05 -9.95
N GLY A 192 -18.30 -7.61 -11.16
CA GLY A 192 -17.41 -7.28 -12.26
C GLY A 192 -17.35 -5.79 -12.60
N MET A 193 -18.47 -5.06 -12.46
CA MET A 193 -18.47 -3.62 -12.74
C MET A 193 -17.68 -2.83 -11.71
N GLN A 194 -17.83 -3.17 -10.43
CA GLN A 194 -17.04 -2.53 -9.37
C GLN A 194 -15.55 -2.85 -9.50
N ALA A 195 -15.19 -4.06 -9.96
CA ALA A 195 -13.81 -4.40 -10.26
C ALA A 195 -13.23 -3.49 -11.35
N ILE A 196 -13.96 -3.27 -12.46
CA ILE A 196 -13.53 -2.40 -13.56
C ILE A 196 -13.42 -0.95 -13.11
N THR A 197 -14.39 -0.43 -12.35
CA THR A 197 -14.33 0.92 -11.79
C THR A 197 -13.11 1.09 -10.87
N TRP A 198 -12.84 0.11 -10.02
CA TRP A 198 -11.68 0.14 -9.12
C TRP A 198 -10.36 0.12 -9.90
N LEU A 199 -10.27 -0.69 -10.96
CA LEU A 199 -9.10 -0.80 -11.84
C LEU A 199 -8.87 0.46 -12.71
N ALA A 200 -9.85 1.35 -12.83
CA ALA A 200 -9.66 2.61 -13.56
C ALA A 200 -8.66 3.55 -12.87
N THR A 201 -8.51 3.45 -11.54
CA THR A 201 -7.65 4.31 -10.73
C THR A 201 -6.62 3.53 -9.90
N ASN A 202 -6.68 2.20 -9.90
CA ASN A 202 -5.82 1.34 -9.10
C ASN A 202 -5.24 0.19 -9.94
N ASN A 203 -4.12 -0.36 -9.50
CA ASN A 203 -3.47 -1.51 -10.15
C ASN A 203 -3.58 -2.78 -9.29
N ALA A 204 -3.71 -3.93 -9.95
CA ALA A 204 -3.62 -5.25 -9.35
C ALA A 204 -2.54 -6.09 -10.06
N ASP A 205 -1.75 -6.85 -9.28
CA ASP A 205 -0.80 -7.82 -9.81
C ASP A 205 -1.46 -9.16 -10.15
N LEU A 206 -2.65 -9.43 -9.59
CA LEU A 206 -3.46 -10.63 -9.82
C LEU A 206 -4.93 -10.35 -9.53
N ILE A 207 -5.82 -10.91 -10.35
CA ILE A 207 -7.26 -10.91 -10.09
C ILE A 207 -7.71 -12.35 -9.79
N LEU A 208 -8.38 -12.55 -8.66
CA LEU A 208 -9.11 -13.76 -8.34
C LEU A 208 -10.58 -13.52 -8.70
N LEU A 209 -11.05 -14.10 -9.79
CA LEU A 209 -12.35 -13.80 -10.38
C LEU A 209 -13.27 -15.00 -10.27
N ASP A 210 -14.46 -14.83 -9.69
CA ASP A 210 -15.48 -15.87 -9.74
C ASP A 210 -15.91 -16.14 -11.18
N TYR A 211 -16.01 -17.42 -11.49
CA TYR A 211 -16.47 -17.88 -12.79
C TYR A 211 -17.99 -17.70 -12.93
N GLU A 212 -18.80 -17.96 -11.90
CA GLU A 212 -20.27 -17.95 -11.99
C GLU A 212 -20.88 -16.81 -11.15
N MET A 213 -21.09 -15.63 -11.75
CA MET A 213 -21.76 -14.50 -11.10
C MET A 213 -23.13 -14.20 -11.73
N PRO A 214 -24.15 -13.80 -10.94
CA PRO A 214 -25.54 -13.68 -11.41
C PRO A 214 -25.81 -12.48 -12.35
N VAL A 215 -25.05 -11.39 -12.25
CA VAL A 215 -25.28 -10.15 -13.03
C VAL A 215 -24.38 -10.07 -14.25
N THR A 216 -23.08 -10.30 -14.07
CA THR A 216 -22.09 -10.30 -15.15
C THR A 216 -21.21 -11.53 -14.98
N ASP A 217 -21.28 -12.44 -15.94
CA ASP A 217 -20.54 -13.71 -15.89
C ASP A 217 -19.01 -13.47 -15.89
N GLY A 218 -18.26 -14.28 -15.14
CA GLY A 218 -16.81 -14.14 -15.01
C GLY A 218 -16.06 -14.07 -16.35
N PRO A 219 -16.37 -14.93 -17.34
CA PRO A 219 -15.81 -14.86 -18.69
C PRO A 219 -15.99 -13.51 -19.38
N LYS A 220 -17.13 -12.84 -19.17
CA LYS A 220 -17.40 -11.53 -19.76
C LYS A 220 -16.58 -10.43 -19.09
N VAL A 221 -16.38 -10.52 -17.77
CA VAL A 221 -15.47 -9.62 -17.05
C VAL A 221 -14.04 -9.81 -17.58
N LEU A 222 -13.59 -11.04 -17.78
CA LEU A 222 -12.27 -11.31 -18.36
C LEU A 222 -12.14 -10.69 -19.77
N GLU A 223 -13.14 -10.82 -20.63
CA GLU A 223 -13.14 -10.19 -21.96
C GLU A 223 -12.99 -8.67 -21.87
N MET A 224 -13.77 -8.02 -20.98
CA MET A 224 -13.67 -6.58 -20.74
C MET A 224 -12.26 -6.19 -20.28
N LEU A 225 -11.68 -6.94 -19.32
CA LEU A 225 -10.33 -6.70 -18.83
C LEU A 225 -9.27 -6.86 -19.92
N LYS A 226 -9.43 -7.83 -20.82
CA LYS A 226 -8.52 -8.04 -21.95
C LYS A 226 -8.70 -7.04 -23.09
N SER A 227 -9.81 -6.30 -23.11
CA SER A 227 -10.07 -5.26 -24.12
C SER A 227 -9.54 -3.87 -23.76
N ASP A 228 -9.24 -3.61 -22.47
CA ASP A 228 -8.68 -2.33 -22.01
C ASP A 228 -7.14 -2.46 -21.88
N PRO A 229 -6.34 -1.65 -22.59
CA PRO A 229 -4.87 -1.66 -22.53
C PRO A 229 -4.29 -1.49 -21.12
N ARG A 230 -5.04 -0.91 -20.19
CA ARG A 230 -4.58 -0.74 -18.79
C ARG A 230 -4.69 -2.03 -17.99
N THR A 231 -5.60 -2.94 -18.38
CA THR A 231 -5.89 -4.17 -17.63
C THR A 231 -5.56 -5.45 -18.40
N GLU A 232 -5.21 -5.35 -19.69
CA GLU A 232 -5.01 -6.50 -20.56
C GLU A 232 -3.90 -7.44 -20.09
N ASP A 233 -2.86 -6.90 -19.46
CA ASP A 233 -1.72 -7.67 -18.94
C ASP A 233 -1.95 -8.26 -17.54
N ILE A 234 -3.02 -7.85 -16.86
CA ILE A 234 -3.31 -8.33 -15.52
C ILE A 234 -3.70 -9.82 -15.61
N PRO A 235 -3.01 -10.70 -14.87
CA PRO A 235 -3.35 -12.11 -14.86
C PRO A 235 -4.63 -12.34 -14.05
N VAL A 236 -5.48 -13.23 -14.56
CA VAL A 236 -6.75 -13.61 -13.94
C VAL A 236 -6.71 -15.10 -13.62
N ILE A 237 -6.94 -15.44 -12.35
CA ILE A 237 -7.19 -16.81 -11.90
C ILE A 237 -8.68 -16.94 -11.61
N PHE A 238 -9.35 -17.88 -12.29
CA PHE A 238 -10.76 -18.13 -12.02
C PHE A 238 -10.96 -18.92 -10.73
N LEU A 239 -11.96 -18.53 -9.94
CA LEU A 239 -12.50 -19.31 -8.83
C LEU A 239 -13.76 -20.01 -9.35
N THR A 240 -13.83 -21.33 -9.27
CA THR A 240 -14.99 -22.10 -9.74
C THR A 240 -15.51 -23.03 -8.66
N GLY A 241 -16.83 -23.06 -8.46
CA GLY A 241 -17.48 -24.06 -7.60
C GLY A 241 -17.56 -25.46 -8.23
N LYS A 242 -17.35 -25.57 -9.56
CA LYS A 242 -17.54 -26.80 -10.32
C LYS A 242 -16.19 -27.36 -10.79
N GLY A 243 -15.90 -28.59 -10.34
CA GLY A 243 -14.73 -29.37 -10.75
C GLY A 243 -14.99 -30.38 -11.88
N ASP A 244 -16.15 -30.34 -12.54
CA ASP A 244 -16.44 -31.26 -13.64
C ASP A 244 -15.63 -30.92 -14.90
N LYS A 245 -15.29 -31.95 -15.67
CA LYS A 245 -14.42 -31.83 -16.85
C LYS A 245 -14.95 -30.82 -17.87
N LYS A 246 -16.27 -30.69 -18.03
CA LYS A 246 -16.87 -29.79 -19.02
C LYS A 246 -16.74 -28.34 -18.60
N SER A 247 -16.90 -28.05 -17.31
CA SER A 247 -16.69 -26.70 -16.76
C SER A 247 -15.22 -26.28 -16.81
N ILE A 248 -14.30 -27.19 -16.45
CA ILE A 248 -12.85 -26.91 -16.54
C ILE A 248 -12.42 -26.61 -17.98
N LEU A 249 -12.91 -27.38 -18.97
CA LEU A 249 -12.57 -27.13 -20.37
C LEU A 249 -13.03 -25.75 -20.87
N ARG A 250 -14.17 -25.25 -20.38
CA ARG A 250 -14.65 -23.90 -20.72
C ARG A 250 -13.73 -22.83 -20.12
N VAL A 251 -13.36 -22.97 -18.85
CA VAL A 251 -12.42 -22.07 -18.18
C VAL A 251 -11.10 -22.01 -18.95
N LEU A 252 -10.53 -23.17 -19.29
CA LEU A 252 -9.26 -23.26 -20.02
C LEU A 252 -9.32 -22.65 -21.42
N SER A 253 -10.48 -22.70 -22.10
CA SER A 253 -10.64 -22.12 -23.43
C SER A 253 -10.46 -20.59 -23.46
N LEU A 254 -10.70 -19.94 -22.32
CA LEU A 254 -10.52 -18.49 -22.14
C LEU A 254 -9.06 -18.09 -21.88
N LYS A 255 -8.16 -19.07 -21.77
CA LYS A 255 -6.72 -18.89 -21.48
C LYS A 255 -6.45 -18.00 -20.26
N PRO A 256 -7.09 -18.26 -19.10
CA PRO A 256 -6.75 -17.54 -17.87
C PRO A 256 -5.33 -17.87 -17.43
N ALA A 257 -4.79 -17.08 -16.51
CA ALA A 257 -3.52 -17.37 -15.86
C ALA A 257 -3.60 -18.64 -14.98
N GLY A 258 -4.79 -19.02 -14.55
CA GLY A 258 -5.05 -20.27 -13.83
C GLY A 258 -6.52 -20.42 -13.44
N TYR A 259 -6.81 -21.49 -12.70
CA TYR A 259 -8.10 -21.70 -12.07
C TYR A 259 -7.92 -22.41 -10.73
N LEU A 260 -8.82 -22.15 -9.79
CA LEU A 260 -8.86 -22.74 -8.45
C LEU A 260 -10.30 -23.15 -8.14
N LEU A 261 -10.45 -24.24 -7.38
CA LEU A 261 -11.77 -24.64 -6.88
C LEU A 261 -12.13 -23.79 -5.66
N LYS A 262 -13.38 -23.32 -5.54
CA LYS A 262 -13.83 -22.54 -4.37
C LYS A 262 -13.70 -23.31 -3.05
N ALA A 263 -13.75 -24.65 -3.10
CA ALA A 263 -13.55 -25.54 -1.95
C ALA A 263 -12.08 -25.67 -1.48
N ILE A 264 -11.18 -24.83 -1.99
CA ILE A 264 -9.78 -24.75 -1.57
C ILE A 264 -9.65 -24.27 -0.13
N ASP A 265 -8.68 -24.81 0.61
CA ASP A 265 -8.38 -24.36 1.97
C ASP A 265 -7.37 -23.20 2.00
N LYS A 266 -7.21 -22.59 3.17
CA LYS A 266 -6.28 -21.46 3.39
C LYS A 266 -4.85 -21.79 2.94
N ARG A 267 -4.37 -23.00 3.23
CA ARG A 267 -2.98 -23.38 2.98
C ARG A 267 -2.77 -23.54 1.49
N GLU A 268 -3.61 -24.32 0.83
CA GLU A 268 -3.51 -24.58 -0.61
C GLU A 268 -3.65 -23.28 -1.41
N LEU A 269 -4.57 -22.39 -1.03
CA LEU A 269 -4.71 -21.09 -1.70
C LEU A 269 -3.42 -20.26 -1.60
N ASN A 270 -2.85 -20.15 -0.40
CA ASN A 270 -1.60 -19.40 -0.19
C ASN A 270 -0.44 -20.00 -1.00
N GLU A 271 -0.31 -21.33 -1.02
CA GLU A 271 0.69 -22.03 -1.82
C GLU A 271 0.52 -21.72 -3.31
N LYS A 272 -0.70 -21.83 -3.86
CA LYS A 272 -0.98 -21.56 -5.27
C LYS A 272 -0.71 -20.12 -5.69
N VAL A 273 -1.13 -19.15 -4.88
CA VAL A 273 -0.90 -17.73 -5.15
C VAL A 273 0.59 -17.40 -5.05
N SER A 274 1.30 -17.96 -4.08
CA SER A 274 2.75 -17.80 -3.94
C SER A 274 3.50 -18.38 -5.14
N GLU A 275 3.21 -19.63 -5.52
CA GLU A 275 3.78 -20.27 -6.71
C GLU A 275 3.54 -19.46 -7.98
N PHE A 276 2.34 -18.88 -8.13
CA PHE A 276 1.98 -18.05 -9.27
C PHE A 276 2.91 -16.83 -9.38
N PHE A 277 3.11 -16.09 -8.29
CA PHE A 277 4.00 -14.93 -8.29
C PHE A 277 5.47 -15.32 -8.46
N MET A 278 5.92 -16.45 -7.88
CA MET A 278 7.27 -16.96 -8.09
C MET A 278 7.56 -17.31 -9.55
N LYS A 279 6.62 -17.99 -10.23
CA LYS A 279 6.75 -18.34 -11.66
C LYS A 279 6.82 -17.09 -12.54
N ARG A 280 6.00 -16.08 -12.28
CA ARG A 280 6.06 -14.80 -13.03
C ARG A 280 7.36 -14.04 -12.78
N ALA A 281 7.89 -14.07 -11.56
CA ALA A 281 9.18 -13.44 -11.26
C ALA A 281 10.33 -14.12 -12.02
N ALA A 282 10.29 -15.45 -12.19
CA ALA A 282 11.27 -16.20 -12.97
C ALA A 282 11.13 -15.96 -14.48
N ALA A 283 9.91 -16.02 -15.02
CA ALA A 283 9.66 -15.81 -16.45
C ALA A 283 10.04 -14.41 -16.94
N GLY A 284 9.88 -13.38 -16.10
CA GLY A 284 10.33 -12.01 -16.41
C GLY A 284 11.86 -11.82 -16.44
N GLN A 285 12.65 -12.84 -16.12
CA GLN A 285 14.12 -12.82 -16.19
C GLN A 285 14.70 -13.45 -17.46
N GLU A 286 13.95 -14.30 -18.17
CA GLU A 286 14.42 -15.00 -19.39
C GLU A 286 14.21 -14.19 -20.67
N ASP A 287 13.32 -13.20 -20.67
CA ASP A 287 12.98 -12.36 -21.83
C ASP A 287 13.86 -11.07 -21.93
N ARG A 288 15.06 -11.07 -21.33
CA ARG A 288 15.96 -9.90 -21.24
C ARG A 288 17.43 -10.20 -21.51
#